data_AF-A0A411EBA2-F1
#
_entry.id   AF-A0A411EBA2-F1
#
_cell.length_a   1.000
_cell.length_b   1.000
_cell.length_c   1.000
_cell.angle_alpha   90.00
_cell.angle_beta   90.00
_cell.angle_gamma   90.00
#
_symmetry.space_group_name_H-M   'P 1'
#
loop_
_entity.id
_entity.type
_entity.pdbx_description
1 polymer ?
#
loop_
_entity_poly.entity_id
_entity_poly.type
_entity_poly.pdbx_seq_one_letter_code
_entity_poly.pdbx_strand_id
1 'polypeptide(L)'
;MIATRKKILRRDFILWIILGILFIFLGIDEFASIHEKVGDYFRNRMNLTGYLETAWIVPYGIAVLVLFILYFKFLSRLPRRTRKYFVISGLIFVFGAIGFEIIATKMSKKDFSYHIIMTLEESFEMIGIALFIYTLLDYISTKYGYLGIKVSNKEDS
;
A
#
# COMPACT_ATOMS: atom_id res chain seq x y z
N MET A 1 -10.91 -19.63 27.20
CA MET A 1 -9.62 -19.22 26.58
C MET A 1 -9.43 -19.75 25.14
N ILE A 2 -9.80 -21.00 24.82
CA ILE A 2 -9.58 -21.62 23.48
C ILE A 2 -10.46 -21.00 22.37
N ALA A 3 -11.75 -20.74 22.65
CA ALA A 3 -12.68 -20.15 21.67
C ALA A 3 -12.24 -18.74 21.22
N THR A 4 -11.74 -17.92 22.15
CA THR A 4 -11.24 -16.57 21.87
C THR A 4 -10.01 -16.59 20.96
N ARG A 5 -9.10 -17.55 21.17
CA ARG A 5 -7.89 -17.72 20.37
C ARG A 5 -8.22 -18.13 18.92
N LYS A 6 -9.14 -19.08 18.72
CA LYS A 6 -9.64 -19.45 17.38
C LYS A 6 -10.29 -18.27 16.65
N LYS A 7 -11.08 -17.45 17.36
CA LYS A 7 -11.72 -16.25 16.80
C LYS A 7 -10.72 -15.19 16.35
N ILE A 8 -9.64 -15.00 17.11
CA ILE A 8 -8.54 -14.09 16.76
C ILE A 8 -7.83 -14.55 15.49
N LEU A 9 -7.46 -15.84 15.42
CA LEU A 9 -6.78 -16.40 14.25
C LEU A 9 -7.63 -16.28 12.97
N ARG A 10 -8.94 -16.57 13.06
CA ARG A 10 -9.87 -16.40 11.94
C ARG A 10 -9.97 -14.95 11.48
N ARG A 11 -10.00 -14.00 12.43
CA ARG A 11 -10.02 -12.57 12.12
C ARG A 11 -8.73 -12.12 11.43
N ASP A 12 -7.58 -12.54 11.95
CA ASP A 12 -6.28 -12.19 11.35
C ASP A 12 -6.15 -12.76 9.93
N PHE A 13 -6.64 -13.98 9.69
CA PHE A 13 -6.70 -14.57 8.35
C PHE A 13 -7.55 -13.73 7.37
N ILE A 14 -8.74 -13.29 7.79
CA ILE A 14 -9.60 -12.42 6.96
C ILE A 14 -8.89 -11.09 6.67
N LEU A 15 -8.22 -10.50 7.67
CA LEU A 15 -7.47 -9.25 7.48
C LEU A 15 -6.32 -9.39 6.49
N TRP A 16 -5.63 -10.54 6.46
CA TRP A 16 -4.63 -10.84 5.43
C TRP A 16 -5.24 -10.96 4.03
N ILE A 17 -6.41 -11.59 3.88
CA ILE A 17 -7.11 -11.65 2.59
C ILE A 17 -7.52 -10.26 2.12
N ILE A 18 -8.17 -9.47 2.99
CA ILE A 18 -8.57 -8.10 2.65
C ILE A 18 -7.35 -7.26 2.27
N LEU A 19 -6.23 -7.43 2.98
CA LEU A 19 -4.99 -6.76 2.65
C LEU A 19 -4.45 -7.19 1.27
N GLY A 20 -4.49 -8.48 0.95
CA GLY A 20 -4.12 -8.98 -0.37
C GLY A 20 -4.98 -8.38 -1.49
N ILE A 21 -6.30 -8.33 -1.30
CA ILE A 21 -7.24 -7.71 -2.25
C ILE A 21 -6.94 -6.21 -2.41
N LEU A 22 -6.67 -5.50 -1.31
CA LEU A 22 -6.30 -4.09 -1.33
C LEU A 22 -5.03 -3.85 -2.15
N PHE A 23 -3.99 -4.67 -1.98
CA PHE A 23 -2.74 -4.53 -2.74
C PHE A 23 -2.90 -4.89 -4.22
N ILE A 24 -3.77 -5.85 -4.56
CA ILE A 24 -4.14 -6.11 -5.95
C ILE A 24 -4.83 -4.88 -6.55
N PHE A 25 -5.79 -4.29 -5.83
CA PHE A 25 -6.45 -3.06 -6.26
C PHE A 25 -5.44 -1.92 -6.45
N LEU A 26 -4.54 -1.68 -5.50
CA LEU A 26 -3.50 -0.65 -5.61
C LEU A 26 -2.56 -0.91 -6.79
N GLY A 27 -2.21 -2.17 -7.07
CA GLY A 27 -1.40 -2.50 -8.26
C GLY A 27 -2.13 -2.23 -9.58
N ILE A 28 -3.46 -2.44 -9.62
CA ILE A 28 -4.27 -2.08 -10.78
C ILE A 28 -4.41 -0.55 -10.90
N ASP A 29 -4.62 0.13 -9.77
CA ASP A 29 -4.74 1.58 -9.69
C ASP A 29 -3.48 2.25 -10.25
N GLU A 30 -2.30 1.76 -9.87
CA GLU A 30 -1.01 2.19 -10.38
C GLU A 30 -0.86 1.93 -11.89
N PHE A 31 -1.11 0.70 -12.33
CA PHE A 31 -0.96 0.32 -13.74
C PHE A 31 -1.89 1.11 -14.67
N ALA A 32 -3.10 1.40 -14.22
CA ALA A 32 -4.14 2.04 -15.03
C ALA A 32 -4.35 3.53 -14.68
N SER A 33 -3.52 4.09 -13.78
CA SER A 33 -3.61 5.45 -13.23
C SER A 33 -5.07 5.82 -12.87
N ILE A 34 -5.74 4.93 -12.12
CA ILE A 34 -7.18 5.09 -11.83
C ILE A 34 -7.41 6.32 -10.96
N HIS A 35 -6.56 6.57 -9.96
CA HIS A 35 -6.66 7.74 -9.10
C HIS A 35 -6.57 9.05 -9.89
N GLU A 36 -5.74 9.13 -10.95
CA GLU A 36 -5.69 10.29 -11.84
C GLU A 36 -7.04 10.51 -12.55
N LYS A 37 -7.61 9.45 -13.13
CA LYS A 37 -8.91 9.51 -13.83
C LYS A 37 -10.04 9.93 -12.89
N VAL A 38 -10.01 9.43 -11.66
CA VAL A 38 -10.95 9.82 -10.60
C VAL A 38 -10.77 11.30 -10.29
N GLY A 39 -9.53 11.76 -10.12
CA GLY A 39 -9.20 13.16 -9.91
C GLY A 39 -9.75 14.06 -11.02
N ASP A 40 -9.47 13.71 -12.28
CA ASP A 40 -9.96 14.44 -13.46
C ASP A 40 -11.49 14.49 -13.53
N TYR A 41 -12.16 13.39 -13.25
CA TYR A 41 -13.63 13.34 -13.23
C TYR A 41 -14.23 14.32 -12.23
N PHE A 42 -13.71 14.32 -10.99
CA PHE A 42 -14.20 15.22 -9.94
C PHE A 42 -13.82 16.67 -10.19
N ARG A 43 -12.59 16.93 -10.65
CA ARG A 43 -12.11 18.27 -11.02
C ARG A 43 -13.01 18.92 -12.07
N ASN A 44 -13.31 18.20 -13.14
CA ASN A 44 -14.14 18.71 -14.25
C ASN A 44 -15.61 18.91 -13.87
N ARG A 45 -16.14 18.15 -12.89
CA ARG A 45 -17.53 18.26 -12.43
C ARG A 45 -17.74 19.37 -11.39
N MET A 46 -16.73 19.63 -10.55
CA MET A 46 -16.85 20.51 -9.39
C MET A 46 -16.08 21.83 -9.52
N ASN A 47 -15.45 22.11 -10.68
CA ASN A 47 -14.62 23.30 -10.92
C ASN A 47 -13.61 23.54 -9.77
N LEU A 48 -13.01 22.45 -9.27
CA LEU A 48 -12.08 22.52 -8.14
C LEU A 48 -10.79 23.21 -8.60
N THR A 49 -10.41 24.29 -7.93
CA THR A 49 -9.20 25.07 -8.21
C THR A 49 -8.19 25.00 -7.06
N GLY A 50 -6.89 25.14 -7.35
CA GLY A 50 -5.83 25.18 -6.33
C GLY A 50 -5.45 23.79 -5.83
N TYR A 51 -5.20 23.62 -4.53
CA TYR A 51 -4.79 22.32 -3.95
C TYR A 51 -5.85 21.20 -4.06
N LEU A 52 -7.08 21.54 -4.46
CA LEU A 52 -8.16 20.58 -4.73
C LEU A 52 -8.21 20.12 -6.18
N GLU A 53 -7.29 20.58 -7.05
CA GLU A 53 -7.12 20.00 -8.39
C GLU A 53 -6.81 18.51 -8.32
N THR A 54 -6.08 18.10 -7.28
CA THR A 54 -5.87 16.69 -6.94
C THR A 54 -7.05 16.13 -6.13
N ALA A 55 -8.24 16.15 -6.73
CA ALA A 55 -9.49 15.80 -6.06
C ALA A 55 -9.51 14.36 -5.51
N TRP A 56 -8.67 13.45 -6.02
CA TRP A 56 -8.57 12.07 -5.58
C TRP A 56 -7.91 11.92 -4.19
N ILE A 57 -7.12 12.90 -3.74
CA ILE A 57 -6.46 12.87 -2.42
C ILE A 57 -7.50 12.77 -1.29
N VAL A 58 -8.63 13.44 -1.40
CA VAL A 58 -9.66 13.43 -0.36
C VAL A 58 -10.27 12.04 -0.17
N PRO A 59 -10.85 11.37 -1.20
CA PRO A 59 -11.40 10.04 -1.03
C PRO A 59 -10.34 9.00 -0.68
N TYR A 60 -9.16 9.02 -1.30
CA TYR A 60 -8.10 8.04 -1.01
C TYR A 60 -7.47 8.28 0.36
N GLY A 61 -7.27 9.53 0.75
CA GLY A 61 -6.76 9.89 2.08
C GLY A 61 -7.70 9.45 3.20
N ILE A 62 -9.01 9.65 3.03
CA ILE A 62 -10.02 9.12 3.97
C ILE A 62 -9.96 7.59 4.02
N ALA A 63 -9.89 6.93 2.85
CA ALA A 63 -9.80 5.47 2.79
C ALA A 63 -8.55 4.93 3.52
N VAL A 64 -7.38 5.55 3.31
CA VAL A 64 -6.12 5.20 3.97
C VAL A 64 -6.22 5.40 5.49
N LEU A 65 -6.81 6.49 5.96
CA LEU A 65 -7.01 6.74 7.39
C LEU A 65 -7.94 5.69 8.02
N VAL A 66 -9.06 5.37 7.36
CA VAL A 66 -9.98 4.32 7.83
C VAL A 66 -9.28 2.97 7.87
N LEU A 67 -8.54 2.61 6.83
CA LEU A 67 -7.74 1.39 6.78
C LEU A 67 -6.73 1.34 7.92
N PHE A 68 -5.99 2.42 8.17
CA PHE A 68 -5.03 2.51 9.26
C PHE A 68 -5.70 2.25 10.61
N ILE A 69 -6.86 2.86 10.88
CA ILE A 69 -7.61 2.67 12.13
C ILE A 69 -8.09 1.21 12.27
N LEU A 70 -8.65 0.63 11.20
CA LEU A 70 -9.15 -0.74 11.20
C LEU A 70 -8.03 -1.76 11.41
N TYR A 71 -6.87 -1.52 10.82
CA TYR A 71 -5.69 -2.38 10.89
C TYR A 71 -4.80 -2.08 12.10
N PHE A 72 -4.97 -0.98 12.83
CA PHE A 72 -4.10 -0.59 13.95
C PHE A 72 -3.93 -1.71 15.00
N LYS A 73 -5.04 -2.36 15.37
CA LYS A 73 -5.02 -3.49 16.32
C LYS A 73 -4.31 -4.73 15.75
N PHE A 74 -4.37 -4.94 14.44
CA PHE A 74 -3.70 -6.04 13.76
C PHE A 74 -2.20 -5.77 13.61
N LEU A 75 -1.82 -4.57 13.17
CA LEU A 75 -0.44 -4.09 13.11
C LEU A 75 0.26 -4.22 14.46
N SER A 76 -0.45 -3.93 15.56
CA SER A 76 0.07 -4.05 16.91
C SER A 76 0.37 -5.49 17.36
N ARG A 77 -0.19 -6.51 16.67
CA ARG A 77 0.09 -7.94 16.93
C ARG A 77 1.29 -8.46 16.14
N LEU A 78 1.76 -7.73 15.14
CA LEU A 78 2.93 -8.12 14.36
C LEU A 78 4.22 -7.94 15.18
N PRO A 79 5.28 -8.70 14.88
CA PRO A 79 6.60 -8.48 15.44
C PRO A 79 7.04 -7.02 15.28
N ARG A 80 7.75 -6.48 16.29
CA ARG A 80 8.15 -5.06 16.33
C ARG A 80 8.87 -4.61 15.05
N ARG A 81 9.74 -5.47 14.51
CA ARG A 81 10.49 -5.23 13.27
C ARG A 81 9.55 -5.13 12.06
N THR A 82 8.71 -6.15 11.84
CA THR A 82 7.72 -6.17 10.75
C THR A 82 6.80 -4.96 10.80
N ARG A 83 6.25 -4.63 11.98
CA ARG A 83 5.37 -3.47 12.17
C ARG A 83 6.06 -2.17 11.78
N LYS A 84 7.32 -1.98 12.17
CA LYS A 84 8.09 -0.78 11.84
C LYS A 84 8.24 -0.62 10.33
N TYR A 85 8.68 -1.66 9.63
CA TYR A 85 8.84 -1.59 8.18
C TYR A 85 7.50 -1.48 7.42
N PHE A 86 6.42 -2.07 7.94
CA PHE A 86 5.06 -1.87 7.42
C PHE A 86 4.64 -0.41 7.44
N VAL A 87 4.88 0.28 8.56
CA VAL A 87 4.52 1.69 8.71
C VAL A 87 5.44 2.57 7.87
N ILE A 88 6.74 2.29 7.84
CA ILE A 88 7.69 3.07 7.03
C ILE A 88 7.38 2.94 5.54
N SER A 89 7.12 1.74 5.04
CA SER A 89 6.74 1.53 3.63
C SER A 89 5.46 2.29 3.27
N GLY A 90 4.42 2.20 4.11
CA GLY A 90 3.19 2.96 3.90
C GLY A 90 3.41 4.48 3.94
N LEU A 91 4.27 4.98 4.84
CA LEU A 91 4.59 6.41 4.90
C LEU A 91 5.37 6.89 3.66
N ILE A 92 6.33 6.10 3.17
CA ILE A 92 7.08 6.43 1.95
C ILE A 92 6.12 6.49 0.76
N PHE A 93 5.25 5.49 0.62
CA PHE A 93 4.24 5.44 -0.45
C PHE A 93 3.31 6.66 -0.41
N VAL A 94 2.65 6.91 0.74
CA VAL A 94 1.70 8.02 0.88
C VAL A 94 2.39 9.39 0.74
N PHE A 95 3.62 9.53 1.23
CA PHE A 95 4.40 10.76 1.06
C PHE A 95 4.76 10.98 -0.41
N GLY A 96 5.11 9.93 -1.15
CA GLY A 96 5.28 9.98 -2.61
C GLY A 96 4.03 10.52 -3.28
N ALA A 97 2.95 9.73 -3.17
CA ALA A 97 1.65 9.94 -3.81
C ALA A 97 1.01 11.32 -3.53
N ILE A 98 1.09 11.80 -2.29
CA ILE A 98 0.43 13.06 -1.91
C ILE A 98 1.42 14.24 -2.01
N GLY A 99 2.66 14.03 -1.59
CA GLY A 99 3.63 15.11 -1.43
C GLY A 99 4.06 15.70 -2.76
N PHE A 100 4.47 14.85 -3.71
CA PHE A 100 4.95 15.31 -5.02
C PHE A 100 3.80 15.79 -5.92
N GLU A 101 2.65 15.13 -5.86
CA GLU A 101 1.44 15.52 -6.60
C GLU A 101 0.94 16.94 -6.23
N ILE A 102 0.97 17.30 -4.94
CA ILE A 102 0.66 18.67 -4.48
C ILE A 102 1.68 19.69 -5.02
N ILE A 103 2.95 19.32 -5.13
CA ILE A 103 3.99 20.19 -5.69
C ILE A 103 3.77 20.33 -7.21
N ALA A 104 3.47 19.24 -7.90
CA ALA A 104 3.23 19.18 -9.33
C ALA A 104 2.02 20.01 -9.78
N THR A 105 1.01 20.17 -8.92
CA THR A 105 -0.21 20.98 -9.18
C THR A 105 0.11 22.44 -9.57
N LYS A 106 1.23 23.00 -9.10
CA LYS A 106 1.64 24.39 -9.42
C LYS A 106 2.48 24.51 -10.69
N MET A 107 2.76 23.39 -11.37
CA MET A 107 3.70 23.30 -12.47
C MET A 107 2.96 23.04 -13.79
N SER A 108 3.51 23.54 -14.88
CA SER A 108 2.97 23.23 -16.21
C SER A 108 3.41 21.82 -16.62
N LYS A 109 2.48 21.01 -17.12
CA LYS A 109 2.76 19.66 -17.65
C LYS A 109 3.73 19.64 -18.85
N LYS A 110 4.03 20.82 -19.43
CA LYS A 110 5.01 20.96 -20.52
C LYS A 110 6.43 21.23 -20.01
N ASP A 111 6.58 21.53 -18.73
CA ASP A 111 7.84 21.94 -18.15
C ASP A 111 8.67 20.70 -17.81
N PHE A 112 9.96 20.72 -18.12
CA PHE A 112 10.86 19.62 -17.78
C PHE A 112 10.87 19.32 -16.27
N SER A 113 10.73 20.36 -15.44
CA SER A 113 10.65 20.22 -13.98
C SER A 113 9.43 19.43 -13.52
N TYR A 114 8.30 19.47 -14.23
CA TYR A 114 7.12 18.65 -13.91
C TYR A 114 7.46 17.16 -14.03
N HIS A 115 8.12 16.77 -15.13
CA HIS A 115 8.51 15.38 -15.36
C HIS A 115 9.50 14.87 -14.31
N ILE A 116 10.41 15.72 -13.82
CA ILE A 116 11.31 15.36 -12.71
C ILE A 116 10.49 15.07 -11.43
N ILE A 117 9.54 15.95 -11.10
CA ILE A 117 8.71 15.78 -9.89
C ILE A 117 7.86 14.52 -9.98
N MET A 118 7.22 14.25 -11.12
CA MET A 118 6.46 13.01 -11.32
C MET A 118 7.35 11.77 -11.28
N THR A 119 8.57 11.83 -11.81
CA THR A 119 9.51 10.70 -11.72
C THR A 119 9.88 10.42 -10.26
N LEU A 120 10.06 11.48 -9.45
CA LEU A 120 10.31 11.33 -8.01
C LEU A 120 9.10 10.75 -7.29
N GLU A 121 7.89 11.20 -7.62
CA GLU A 121 6.64 10.64 -7.12
C GLU A 121 6.58 9.12 -7.33
N GLU A 122 6.62 8.69 -8.60
CA GLU A 122 6.58 7.29 -8.99
C GLU A 122 7.71 6.49 -8.30
N SER A 123 8.92 7.07 -8.22
CA SER A 123 10.05 6.41 -7.55
C SER A 123 9.78 6.16 -6.06
N PHE A 124 9.20 7.14 -5.36
CA PHE A 124 8.87 6.98 -3.94
C PHE A 124 7.78 5.94 -3.74
N GLU A 125 6.76 5.92 -4.60
CA GLU A 125 5.72 4.89 -4.56
C GLU A 125 6.29 3.49 -4.79
N MET A 126 7.15 3.32 -5.81
CA MET A 126 7.80 2.04 -6.09
C MET A 126 8.72 1.59 -4.94
N ILE A 127 9.47 2.51 -4.31
CA ILE A 127 10.29 2.20 -3.13
C ILE A 127 9.40 1.77 -1.96
N GLY A 128 8.28 2.46 -1.74
CA GLY A 128 7.30 2.11 -0.72
C GLY A 128 6.76 0.69 -0.91
N ILE A 129 6.33 0.35 -2.14
CA ILE A 129 5.83 -0.98 -2.50
C ILE A 129 6.93 -2.05 -2.35
N ALA A 130 8.13 -1.79 -2.86
CA ALA A 130 9.24 -2.73 -2.77
C ALA A 130 9.61 -3.05 -1.31
N LEU A 131 9.67 -2.02 -0.45
CA LEU A 131 9.92 -2.18 0.98
C LEU A 131 8.78 -2.94 1.67
N PHE A 132 7.53 -2.72 1.25
CA PHE A 132 6.39 -3.46 1.76
C PHE A 132 6.46 -4.95 1.42
N ILE A 133 6.74 -5.28 0.17
CA ILE A 133 6.92 -6.68 -0.30
C ILE A 133 8.07 -7.34 0.45
N TYR A 134 9.21 -6.66 0.57
CA TYR A 134 10.34 -7.13 1.38
C TYR A 134 9.90 -7.45 2.81
N THR A 135 9.13 -6.56 3.43
CA THR A 135 8.63 -6.73 4.81
C THR A 135 7.72 -7.96 4.94
N LEU A 136 6.88 -8.22 3.93
CA LEU A 136 6.04 -9.42 3.91
C LEU A 136 6.86 -10.70 3.78
N LEU A 137 7.84 -10.72 2.89
CA LEU A 137 8.73 -11.87 2.69
C LEU A 137 9.57 -12.15 3.94
N ASP A 138 10.13 -11.10 4.56
CA ASP A 138 10.85 -11.19 5.84
C ASP A 138 9.95 -11.74 6.96
N TYR A 139 8.70 -11.28 7.04
CA TYR A 139 7.73 -11.79 8.01
C TYR A 139 7.40 -13.27 7.79
N ILE A 140 7.19 -13.70 6.54
CA ILE A 140 6.91 -15.10 6.19
C ILE A 140 8.11 -15.98 6.54
N SER A 141 9.32 -15.58 6.12
CA SER A 141 10.57 -16.29 6.40
C SER A 141 10.83 -16.45 7.89
N THR A 142 10.67 -15.37 8.66
CA THR A 142 10.88 -15.39 10.11
C THR A 142 9.84 -16.23 10.84
N LYS A 143 8.59 -16.25 10.36
CA LYS A 143 7.47 -16.91 11.05
C LYS A 143 7.36 -18.40 10.74
N TYR A 144 7.60 -18.79 9.50
CA TYR A 144 7.41 -20.17 9.04
C TYR A 144 8.73 -20.90 8.73
N GLY A 145 9.87 -20.22 8.90
CA GLY A 145 11.17 -20.73 8.49
C GLY A 145 11.34 -20.72 6.97
N TYR A 146 12.43 -21.33 6.49
CA TYR A 146 12.63 -21.56 5.06
C TYR A 146 11.58 -22.56 4.55
N LEU A 147 10.87 -22.20 3.49
CA LEU A 147 10.01 -23.13 2.75
C LEU A 147 10.89 -24.19 2.05
N GLY A 148 11.26 -25.24 2.78
CA GLY A 148 11.99 -26.38 2.25
C GLY A 148 11.03 -27.38 1.62
N ILE A 149 11.11 -27.56 0.30
CA ILE A 149 10.45 -28.69 -0.37
C ILE A 149 11.27 -29.94 -0.03
N LYS A 150 10.75 -30.79 0.85
CA LYS A 150 11.36 -32.09 1.16
C LYS A 150 10.87 -33.11 0.15
N VAL A 151 11.67 -33.41 -0.88
CA VAL A 151 11.40 -34.51 -1.81
C VAL A 151 11.71 -35.82 -1.09
N SER A 152 10.67 -36.58 -0.76
CA SER A 152 10.84 -37.95 -0.23
C SER A 152 10.93 -38.89 -1.42
N ASN A 153 12.12 -39.41 -1.71
CA ASN A 153 12.23 -40.57 -2.60
C ASN A 153 11.63 -41.77 -1.88
N LYS A 154 10.64 -42.40 -2.51
CA LYS A 154 10.16 -43.73 -2.15
C LYS A 154 11.19 -44.69 -2.73
N GLU A 155 12.01 -45.32 -1.89
CA GLU A 155 12.78 -46.49 -2.32
C GLU A 155 11.77 -47.62 -2.51
N ASP A 156 11.59 -48.02 -3.76
CA ASP A 156 10.79 -49.18 -4.14
C ASP A 156 11.52 -50.45 -3.64
N SER A 157 10.81 -51.19 -2.80
CA SER A 157 11.19 -52.50 -2.24
C SER A 157 11.13 -53.62 -3.26
#